data_AF-A0A1Q9E2G4-F1
#
_entry.id   AF-A0A1Q9E2G4-F1
#
_cell.length_a   1.000
_cell.length_b   1.000
_cell.length_c   1.000
_cell.angle_alpha   90.00
_cell.angle_beta   90.00
_cell.angle_gamma   90.00
#
_symmetry.space_group_name_H-M   'P 1'
#
loop_
_entity.id
_entity.type
_entity.pdbx_description
1 polymer ?
#
loop_
_entity_poly.entity_id
_entity_poly.type
_entity_poly.pdbx_seq_one_letter_code
_entity_poly.pdbx_strand_id
1 'polypeptide(L)'
;MGRFAPSNKCLAAAVGLSVTALLSLWYGVLKSSGFTAFERRDHFLPPEGTIRLVPAPWTAPPPSGWTRFVCFSDTHGRHFSIPSEHLLPADVLLHAGDFTNTGELEQVRSFNKWLEDYPAKKKVLIAGNHDITFQEDYYVSRGAQRFHGGAHYNSSQAKGSLTCCTYLEDTSVEVQGYRIYGSPWQPDFNDWAFNLPRGEALQKCWAAIPSDTDILVVHGPPAGYVDITPVGRKGDVDLLAAIQNRSIPVVVTGHLHMGHGTATDGTTLFVNAATCTEEYAPIQPPIVFDLAPAAELRRSEPALPVQDDDLSVEHLEHLLLLMAKKGQGR
;
A
#
# COMPACT_ATOMS: atom_id res chain seq x y z
N MET A 1 -27.38 53.51 0.76
CA MET A 1 -26.49 54.63 1.14
C MET A 1 -25.84 54.30 2.47
N GLY A 2 -24.52 54.07 2.46
CA GLY A 2 -23.63 54.19 3.62
C GLY A 2 -23.62 53.03 4.64
N ARG A 3 -22.48 52.69 5.26
CA ARG A 3 -21.07 53.07 5.10
C ARG A 3 -20.23 51.99 5.82
N PHE A 4 -19.14 51.59 5.19
CA PHE A 4 -17.84 51.17 5.76
C PHE A 4 -17.81 50.22 6.96
N ALA A 5 -17.49 48.94 6.69
CA ALA A 5 -16.79 48.08 7.64
C ALA A 5 -15.30 48.53 7.72
N PRO A 6 -14.72 48.70 8.92
CA PRO A 6 -13.28 48.89 9.06
C PRO A 6 -12.52 47.60 8.77
N SER A 7 -11.38 47.78 8.14
CA SER A 7 -10.43 46.80 7.64
C SER A 7 -9.70 45.99 8.72
N ASN A 8 -9.18 44.83 8.30
CA ASN A 8 -8.23 43.94 8.99
C ASN A 8 -6.95 44.67 9.46
N LYS A 9 -7.08 45.52 10.48
CA LYS A 9 -5.97 46.16 11.18
C LYS A 9 -6.26 46.21 12.67
N CYS A 10 -6.41 45.05 13.28
CA CYS A 10 -6.36 44.92 14.75
C CYS A 10 -5.91 43.52 15.15
N LEU A 11 -4.73 43.12 14.67
CA LEU A 11 -3.86 42.17 15.39
C LEU A 11 -2.39 42.31 14.96
N ALA A 12 -1.98 43.51 14.53
CA ALA A 12 -0.61 43.82 14.10
C ALA A 12 -0.03 45.04 14.84
N ALA A 13 -0.55 45.34 16.03
CA ALA A 13 -0.10 46.45 16.86
C ALA A 13 0.14 45.96 18.29
N ALA A 14 1.14 45.09 18.45
CA ALA A 14 1.76 44.82 19.75
C ALA A 14 3.24 44.43 19.63
N VAL A 15 3.70 44.00 18.45
CA VAL A 15 5.11 43.72 18.20
C VAL A 15 5.40 44.10 16.74
N GLY A 16 6.09 45.21 16.49
CA GLY A 16 6.25 45.81 15.16
C GLY A 16 7.06 44.97 14.17
N LEU A 17 6.49 43.88 13.65
CA LEU A 17 7.09 43.00 12.65
C LEU A 17 6.22 43.00 11.38
N SER A 18 6.85 43.12 10.22
CA SER A 18 6.16 43.08 8.92
C SER A 18 5.55 41.70 8.67
N VAL A 19 4.52 41.62 7.81
CA VAL A 19 3.90 40.35 7.39
C VAL A 19 4.94 39.38 6.80
N THR A 20 5.99 39.90 6.16
CA THR A 20 7.15 39.13 5.70
C THR A 20 8.00 38.56 6.83
N ALA A 21 8.14 39.25 7.96
CA ALA A 21 8.83 38.73 9.15
C ALA A 21 7.99 37.66 9.87
N LEU A 22 6.66 37.78 9.91
CA LEU A 22 5.77 36.73 10.44
C LEU A 22 5.82 35.46 9.58
N LEU A 23 5.81 35.59 8.25
CA LEU A 23 6.00 34.46 7.33
C LEU A 23 7.40 33.84 7.47
N SER A 24 8.43 34.65 7.73
CA SER A 24 9.80 34.16 7.95
C SER A 24 9.99 33.49 9.30
N LEU A 25 9.26 33.91 10.34
CA LEU A 25 9.18 33.21 11.62
C LEU A 25 8.37 31.90 11.49
N TRP A 26 7.30 31.87 10.69
CA TRP A 26 6.57 30.63 10.43
C TRP A 26 7.41 29.62 9.62
N TYR A 27 8.13 30.10 8.60
CA TYR A 27 9.09 29.29 7.83
C TYR A 27 10.32 28.89 8.66
N GLY A 28 10.74 29.75 9.58
CA GLY A 28 11.83 29.52 10.53
C GLY A 28 11.46 28.48 11.58
N VAL A 29 10.23 28.51 12.11
CA VAL A 29 9.69 27.50 13.02
C VAL A 29 9.58 26.16 12.32
N LEU A 30 9.09 26.11 11.07
CA LEU A 30 9.07 24.88 10.25
C LEU A 30 10.48 24.31 9.98
N LYS A 31 11.51 25.16 9.90
CA LYS A 31 12.92 24.73 9.77
C LYS A 31 13.59 24.38 11.10
N SER A 32 13.20 25.00 12.21
CA SER A 32 13.77 24.74 13.55
C SER A 32 13.04 23.64 14.33
N SER A 33 11.85 23.22 13.88
CA SER A 33 11.10 22.08 14.41
C SER A 33 11.57 20.73 13.85
N GLY A 34 12.69 20.67 13.13
CA GLY A 34 13.30 19.39 12.76
C GLY A 34 12.44 18.47 11.89
N PHE A 35 11.46 19.00 11.14
CA PHE A 35 10.68 18.23 10.15
C PHE A 35 11.48 18.00 8.87
N THR A 36 12.66 17.40 9.00
CA THR A 36 13.45 16.85 7.90
C THR A 36 13.89 15.44 8.30
N ALA A 37 12.91 14.59 8.48
CA ALA A 37 12.96 13.13 8.44
C ALA A 37 11.55 12.71 8.85
N PHE A 38 10.69 12.37 7.89
CA PHE A 38 9.61 11.47 8.24
C PHE A 38 10.33 10.14 8.46
N GLU A 39 10.73 9.93 9.71
CA GLU A 39 11.37 8.70 10.15
C GLU A 39 10.57 7.54 9.57
N ARG A 40 11.30 6.53 9.06
CA ARG A 40 10.73 5.20 8.93
C ARG A 40 9.99 4.93 10.24
N ARG A 41 8.66 4.85 10.19
CA ARG A 41 7.83 4.45 11.33
C ARG A 41 8.04 2.94 11.49
N ASP A 42 9.24 2.54 11.92
CA ASP A 42 9.69 1.14 12.01
C ASP A 42 9.13 0.43 13.26
N HIS A 43 8.26 1.07 14.05
CA HIS A 43 7.85 0.54 15.36
C HIS A 43 6.35 0.67 15.68
N PHE A 44 5.47 0.43 14.70
CA PHE A 44 4.11 0.07 15.06
C PHE A 44 3.96 -1.45 14.92
N LEU A 45 3.72 -2.10 16.06
CA LEU A 45 3.35 -3.51 16.06
C LEU A 45 1.98 -3.66 15.37
N PRO A 46 1.74 -4.76 14.64
CA PRO A 46 0.39 -5.07 14.14
C PRO A 46 -0.63 -5.07 15.31
N PRO A 47 -1.93 -4.88 15.03
CA PRO A 47 -2.99 -4.87 16.05
C PRO A 47 -2.80 -6.04 17.02
N GLU A 48 -2.73 -5.76 18.32
CA GLU A 48 -2.36 -6.76 19.31
C GLU A 48 -3.26 -8.01 19.20
N GLY A 49 -2.64 -9.14 18.85
CA GLY A 49 -3.20 -10.49 19.06
C GLY A 49 -3.82 -11.20 17.86
N THR A 50 -4.13 -10.55 16.73
CA THR A 50 -4.80 -11.22 15.58
C THR A 50 -3.98 -11.28 14.29
N ILE A 51 -2.94 -10.46 14.17
CA ILE A 51 -2.04 -10.41 13.02
C ILE A 51 -0.60 -10.57 13.51
N ARG A 52 0.16 -11.48 12.90
CA ARG A 52 1.55 -11.72 13.26
C ARG A 52 2.46 -11.69 12.03
N LEU A 53 3.31 -10.68 11.93
CA LEU A 53 4.40 -10.69 10.95
C LEU A 53 5.40 -11.79 11.26
N VAL A 54 5.88 -12.47 10.23
CA VAL A 54 6.87 -13.54 10.34
C VAL A 54 8.14 -13.07 9.62
N PRO A 55 9.15 -12.55 10.34
CA PRO A 55 10.38 -12.11 9.72
C PRO A 55 11.24 -13.29 9.25
N ALA A 56 12.16 -13.02 8.32
CA ALA A 56 13.23 -13.95 7.98
C ALA A 56 13.98 -14.39 9.26
N PRO A 57 14.38 -15.67 9.39
CA PRO A 57 14.41 -16.70 8.36
C PRO A 57 13.10 -17.51 8.19
N TRP A 58 11.96 -17.00 8.66
CA TRP A 58 10.62 -17.61 8.49
C TRP A 58 10.45 -19.00 9.12
N THR A 59 11.28 -19.33 10.09
CA THR A 59 11.29 -20.64 10.76
C THR A 59 10.23 -20.81 11.83
N ALA A 60 9.66 -19.71 12.32
CA ALA A 60 8.63 -19.76 13.37
C ALA A 60 7.35 -20.42 12.80
N PRO A 61 6.80 -21.48 13.42
CA PRO A 61 5.55 -22.09 12.99
C PRO A 61 4.35 -21.18 13.32
N PRO A 62 3.28 -21.18 12.50
CA PRO A 62 2.05 -20.45 12.82
C PRO A 62 1.47 -20.95 14.17
N PRO A 63 0.82 -20.11 14.97
CA PRO A 63 0.07 -20.57 16.13
C PRO A 63 -1.01 -21.56 15.71
N SER A 64 -1.47 -22.40 16.65
CA SER A 64 -2.49 -23.40 16.34
C SER A 64 -3.77 -22.75 15.80
N GLY A 65 -4.27 -23.24 14.66
CA GLY A 65 -5.47 -22.72 14.00
C GLY A 65 -5.27 -21.45 13.18
N TRP A 66 -4.08 -20.83 13.21
CA TRP A 66 -3.78 -19.66 12.41
C TRP A 66 -3.44 -20.05 10.96
N THR A 67 -3.62 -19.11 10.05
CA THR A 67 -3.35 -19.30 8.61
C THR A 67 -2.13 -18.49 8.20
N ARG A 68 -1.16 -19.14 7.53
CA ARG A 68 0.02 -18.48 6.98
C ARG A 68 -0.21 -17.97 5.56
N PHE A 69 0.03 -16.68 5.39
CA PHE A 69 0.04 -15.99 4.11
C PHE A 69 1.47 -15.69 3.67
N VAL A 70 1.76 -15.93 2.38
CA VAL A 70 3.02 -15.53 1.75
C VAL A 70 2.67 -14.66 0.55
N CYS A 71 3.21 -13.44 0.53
CA CYS A 71 2.85 -12.41 -0.44
C CYS A 71 3.99 -12.14 -1.41
N PHE A 72 3.61 -12.03 -2.68
CA PHE A 72 4.44 -11.56 -3.78
C PHE A 72 3.67 -10.50 -4.58
N SER A 73 4.40 -9.78 -5.41
CA SER A 73 3.92 -8.87 -6.44
C SER A 73 5.09 -8.58 -7.39
N ASP A 74 4.83 -8.00 -8.56
CA ASP A 74 5.88 -7.42 -9.40
C ASP A 74 7.03 -8.40 -9.66
N THR A 75 6.67 -9.62 -10.05
CA THR A 75 7.66 -10.62 -10.44
C THR A 75 8.13 -10.39 -11.87
N HIS A 76 7.35 -9.67 -12.70
CA HIS A 76 7.70 -9.23 -14.04
C HIS A 76 8.19 -10.38 -14.94
N GLY A 77 7.57 -11.56 -14.82
CA GLY A 77 7.97 -12.78 -15.55
C GLY A 77 9.28 -13.43 -15.07
N ARG A 78 9.84 -13.00 -13.93
CA ARG A 78 11.09 -13.50 -13.34
C ARG A 78 10.89 -14.46 -12.18
N HIS A 79 9.69 -15.02 -12.04
CA HIS A 79 9.29 -15.93 -10.96
C HIS A 79 10.21 -17.16 -10.79
N PHE A 80 10.80 -17.69 -11.87
CA PHE A 80 11.79 -18.78 -11.78
C PHE A 80 13.21 -18.34 -11.36
N SER A 81 13.46 -17.03 -11.26
CA SER A 81 14.72 -16.46 -10.78
C SER A 81 14.63 -15.95 -9.34
N ILE A 82 13.47 -16.09 -8.68
CA ILE A 82 13.32 -15.83 -7.25
C ILE A 82 14.23 -16.78 -6.46
N PRO A 83 15.02 -16.28 -5.49
CA PRO A 83 15.87 -17.12 -4.65
C PRO A 83 15.08 -18.26 -4.00
N SER A 84 15.66 -19.47 -4.00
CA SER A 84 14.97 -20.68 -3.51
C SER A 84 14.53 -20.57 -2.04
N GLU A 85 15.29 -19.85 -1.23
CA GLU A 85 15.02 -19.56 0.18
C GLU A 85 13.78 -18.66 0.39
N HIS A 86 13.30 -17.99 -0.67
CA HIS A 86 12.06 -17.21 -0.67
C HIS A 86 10.83 -18.07 -1.01
N LEU A 87 11.01 -19.31 -1.46
CA LEU A 87 9.92 -20.21 -1.84
C LEU A 87 9.43 -21.00 -0.61
N LEU A 88 8.66 -20.32 0.24
CA LEU A 88 8.18 -20.83 1.52
C LEU A 88 6.84 -21.56 1.37
N PRO A 89 6.59 -22.64 2.13
CA PRO A 89 5.26 -23.22 2.23
C PRO A 89 4.23 -22.21 2.75
N ALA A 90 3.05 -22.18 2.14
CA ALA A 90 1.98 -21.27 2.52
C ALA A 90 0.63 -21.99 2.64
N ASP A 91 -0.23 -21.53 3.55
CA ASP A 91 -1.64 -21.89 3.48
C ASP A 91 -2.32 -21.14 2.33
N VAL A 92 -1.98 -19.86 2.16
CA VAL A 92 -2.47 -19.00 1.08
C VAL A 92 -1.32 -18.19 0.51
N LEU A 93 -1.08 -18.29 -0.80
CA LEU A 93 -0.22 -17.36 -1.53
C LEU A 93 -1.08 -16.22 -2.09
N LEU A 94 -0.62 -14.98 -1.90
CA LEU A 94 -1.22 -13.78 -2.48
C LEU A 94 -0.24 -13.18 -3.50
N HIS A 95 -0.71 -12.84 -4.70
CA HIS A 95 0.08 -12.11 -5.70
C HIS A 95 -0.61 -10.81 -6.12
N ALA A 96 -0.01 -9.65 -5.83
CA ALA A 96 -0.63 -8.34 -6.03
C ALA A 96 -0.39 -7.71 -7.42
N GLY A 97 -0.40 -8.52 -8.48
CA GLY A 97 -0.26 -8.05 -9.87
C GLY A 97 1.19 -8.00 -10.38
N ASP A 98 1.33 -7.65 -11.67
CA ASP A 98 2.59 -7.59 -12.42
C ASP A 98 3.36 -8.92 -12.38
N PHE A 99 2.63 -10.01 -12.67
CA PHE A 99 3.22 -11.34 -12.81
C PHE A 99 3.81 -11.60 -14.19
N THR A 100 3.40 -10.81 -15.19
CA THR A 100 4.02 -10.73 -16.51
C THR A 100 4.82 -9.44 -16.66
N ASN A 101 5.66 -9.35 -17.69
CA ASN A 101 6.31 -8.10 -18.08
C ASN A 101 5.46 -7.31 -19.08
N THR A 102 4.75 -7.97 -19.99
CA THR A 102 3.92 -7.31 -21.00
C THR A 102 2.70 -8.16 -21.39
N GLY A 103 2.27 -9.10 -20.54
CA GLY A 103 1.02 -9.83 -20.73
C GLY A 103 1.01 -10.84 -21.88
N GLU A 104 2.15 -11.20 -22.48
CA GLU A 104 2.19 -12.24 -23.51
C GLU A 104 1.67 -13.58 -22.97
N LEU A 105 0.94 -14.33 -23.80
CA LEU A 105 0.31 -15.60 -23.40
C LEU A 105 1.32 -16.60 -22.84
N GLU A 106 2.54 -16.62 -23.39
CA GLU A 106 3.63 -17.46 -22.93
C GLU A 106 4.12 -17.08 -21.53
N GLN A 107 4.12 -15.78 -21.19
CA GLN A 107 4.47 -15.31 -19.84
C GLN A 107 3.40 -15.72 -18.84
N VAL A 108 2.11 -15.60 -19.19
CA VAL A 108 1.00 -16.04 -18.34
C VAL A 108 1.08 -17.55 -18.08
N ARG A 109 1.34 -18.36 -19.11
CA ARG A 109 1.53 -19.81 -18.96
C ARG A 109 2.75 -20.16 -18.12
N SER A 110 3.86 -19.45 -18.31
CA SER A 110 5.08 -19.60 -17.52
C SER A 110 4.80 -19.32 -16.04
N PHE A 111 4.07 -18.25 -15.74
CA PHE A 111 3.68 -17.89 -14.38
C PHE A 111 2.71 -18.91 -13.77
N ASN A 112 1.70 -19.36 -14.51
CA ASN A 112 0.80 -20.42 -14.06
C ASN A 112 1.57 -21.70 -13.71
N LYS A 113 2.57 -22.09 -14.51
CA LYS A 113 3.42 -23.25 -14.20
C LYS A 113 4.18 -23.08 -12.89
N TRP A 114 4.69 -21.89 -12.63
CA TRP A 114 5.36 -21.58 -11.36
C TRP A 114 4.40 -21.66 -10.17
N LEU A 115 3.17 -21.14 -10.30
CA LEU A 115 2.12 -21.25 -9.28
C LEU A 115 1.69 -22.71 -9.02
N GLU A 116 1.64 -23.55 -10.07
CA GLU A 116 1.36 -24.99 -9.94
C GLU A 116 2.40 -25.68 -9.04
N ASP A 117 3.68 -25.35 -9.23
CA ASP A 117 4.80 -25.93 -8.49
C ASP A 117 4.96 -25.32 -7.08
N TYR A 118 4.44 -24.11 -6.85
CA TYR A 118 4.61 -23.42 -5.58
C TYR A 118 3.90 -24.17 -4.42
N PRO A 119 4.57 -24.38 -3.26
CA PRO A 119 4.05 -25.15 -2.14
C PRO A 119 2.98 -24.40 -1.31
N ALA A 120 1.91 -23.92 -1.97
CA ALA A 120 0.78 -23.26 -1.33
C ALA A 120 -0.53 -24.05 -1.52
N LYS A 121 -1.32 -24.16 -0.45
CA LYS A 121 -2.63 -24.86 -0.49
C LYS A 121 -3.65 -24.11 -1.35
N LYS A 122 -3.62 -22.77 -1.30
CA LYS A 122 -4.47 -21.86 -2.06
C LYS A 122 -3.63 -20.74 -2.66
N LYS A 123 -4.03 -20.24 -3.82
CA LYS A 123 -3.35 -19.15 -4.53
C LYS A 123 -4.40 -18.15 -5.00
N VAL A 124 -4.24 -16.89 -4.62
CA VAL A 124 -5.11 -15.78 -5.03
C VAL A 124 -4.25 -14.71 -5.67
N LEU A 125 -4.70 -14.15 -6.79
CA LEU A 125 -3.99 -13.08 -7.45
C LEU A 125 -4.93 -12.03 -8.05
N ILE A 126 -4.35 -10.88 -8.33
CA ILE A 126 -4.92 -9.83 -9.20
C ILE A 126 -3.95 -9.58 -10.37
N ALA A 127 -4.37 -8.75 -11.33
CA ALA A 127 -3.49 -8.19 -12.35
C ALA A 127 -2.86 -6.88 -11.85
N GLY A 128 -1.79 -6.44 -12.51
CA GLY A 128 -1.21 -5.09 -12.40
C GLY A 128 -1.10 -4.40 -13.76
N ASN A 129 -0.36 -3.29 -13.86
CA ASN A 129 -0.22 -2.56 -15.14
C ASN A 129 0.46 -3.36 -16.25
N HIS A 130 1.38 -4.26 -15.94
CA HIS A 130 2.15 -5.03 -16.92
C HIS A 130 1.37 -6.22 -17.50
N ASP A 131 0.31 -6.65 -16.82
CA ASP A 131 -0.58 -7.73 -17.26
C ASP A 131 -1.57 -7.23 -18.32
N ILE A 132 -1.08 -6.51 -19.33
CA ILE A 132 -1.89 -5.69 -20.24
C ILE A 132 -2.97 -6.47 -21.01
N THR A 133 -2.78 -7.77 -21.25
CA THR A 133 -3.79 -8.62 -21.90
C THR A 133 -4.98 -8.92 -21.01
N PHE A 134 -4.91 -8.60 -19.71
CA PHE A 134 -6.00 -8.77 -18.76
C PHE A 134 -6.98 -7.59 -18.80
N GLN A 135 -6.57 -6.43 -19.28
CA GLN A 135 -7.49 -5.34 -19.59
C GLN A 135 -7.78 -5.32 -21.10
N GLU A 136 -8.85 -5.99 -21.53
CA GLU A 136 -9.15 -6.20 -22.96
C GLU A 136 -9.35 -4.90 -23.75
N ASP A 137 -10.08 -3.93 -23.20
CA ASP A 137 -10.35 -2.65 -23.86
C ASP A 137 -9.06 -1.83 -24.06
N TYR A 138 -8.19 -1.77 -23.06
CA TYR A 138 -6.86 -1.18 -23.19
C TYR A 138 -5.99 -1.95 -24.19
N TYR A 139 -5.98 -3.28 -24.10
CA TYR A 139 -5.16 -4.13 -24.96
C TYR A 139 -5.50 -3.96 -26.44
N VAL A 140 -6.79 -4.06 -26.77
CA VAL A 140 -7.29 -3.91 -28.15
C VAL A 140 -7.09 -2.50 -28.68
N SER A 141 -7.33 -1.48 -27.85
CA SER A 141 -7.26 -0.09 -28.31
C SER A 141 -5.83 0.42 -28.51
N ARG A 142 -4.88 0.05 -27.63
CA ARG A 142 -3.51 0.60 -27.64
C ARG A 142 -2.43 -0.40 -27.25
N GLY A 143 -2.68 -1.27 -26.28
CA GLY A 143 -1.66 -2.17 -25.71
C GLY A 143 -1.01 -3.10 -26.75
N ALA A 144 -1.81 -3.74 -27.61
CA ALA A 144 -1.34 -4.63 -28.66
C ALA A 144 -0.36 -3.95 -29.63
N GLN A 145 -0.70 -2.74 -30.08
CA GLN A 145 0.16 -1.96 -30.98
C GLN A 145 1.45 -1.51 -30.28
N ARG A 146 1.33 -1.03 -29.04
CA ARG A 146 2.45 -0.44 -28.29
C ARG A 146 3.48 -1.48 -27.86
N PHE A 147 3.04 -2.65 -27.38
CA PHE A 147 3.93 -3.63 -26.75
C PHE A 147 4.17 -4.88 -27.61
N HIS A 148 3.23 -5.25 -28.49
CA HIS A 148 3.30 -6.50 -29.26
C HIS A 148 3.35 -6.28 -30.77
N GLY A 149 3.65 -5.07 -31.24
CA GLY A 149 3.76 -4.75 -32.67
C GLY A 149 2.48 -5.02 -33.48
N GLY A 150 1.31 -4.97 -32.83
CA GLY A 150 0.01 -5.27 -33.42
C GLY A 150 -0.41 -6.73 -33.35
N ALA A 151 0.36 -7.61 -32.68
CA ALA A 151 -0.12 -8.95 -32.40
C ALA A 151 -1.31 -8.90 -31.43
N HIS A 152 -2.36 -9.66 -31.72
CA HIS A 152 -3.58 -9.70 -30.92
C HIS A 152 -3.66 -11.02 -30.15
N TYR A 153 -3.13 -11.04 -28.93
CA TYR A 153 -3.46 -12.09 -27.98
C TYR A 153 -4.94 -12.00 -27.59
N ASN A 154 -5.57 -13.15 -27.39
CA ASN A 154 -6.93 -13.20 -26.90
C ASN A 154 -6.94 -13.06 -25.37
N SER A 155 -7.52 -11.97 -24.86
CA SER A 155 -7.58 -11.67 -23.42
C SER A 155 -8.28 -12.76 -22.61
N SER A 156 -9.35 -13.35 -23.14
CA SER A 156 -10.03 -14.48 -22.49
C SER A 156 -9.15 -15.72 -22.41
N GLN A 157 -8.33 -15.98 -23.43
CA GLN A 157 -7.35 -17.07 -23.42
C GLN A 157 -6.22 -16.83 -22.43
N ALA A 158 -5.72 -15.59 -22.33
CA ALA A 158 -4.73 -15.21 -21.33
C ALA A 158 -5.27 -15.45 -19.91
N LYS A 159 -6.43 -14.87 -19.56
CA LYS A 159 -7.10 -15.10 -18.27
C LYS A 159 -7.36 -16.59 -18.02
N GLY A 160 -7.87 -17.31 -19.01
CA GLY A 160 -8.16 -18.75 -18.92
C GLY A 160 -6.93 -19.65 -18.79
N SER A 161 -5.72 -19.14 -19.02
CA SER A 161 -4.48 -19.89 -18.81
C SER A 161 -4.05 -19.94 -17.34
N LEU A 162 -4.67 -19.14 -16.46
CA LEU A 162 -4.50 -19.21 -15.01
C LEU A 162 -5.45 -20.28 -14.44
N THR A 163 -5.00 -21.53 -14.40
CA THR A 163 -5.82 -22.68 -14.05
C THR A 163 -5.66 -23.15 -12.60
N CYS A 164 -4.59 -22.73 -11.92
CA CYS A 164 -4.20 -23.25 -10.60
C CYS A 164 -4.42 -22.25 -9.45
N CYS A 165 -5.11 -21.14 -9.71
CA CYS A 165 -5.29 -20.04 -8.79
C CYS A 165 -6.68 -19.41 -8.93
N THR A 166 -7.05 -18.55 -7.98
CA THR A 166 -8.23 -17.69 -8.08
C THR A 166 -7.78 -16.30 -8.49
N TYR A 167 -8.11 -15.91 -9.73
CA TYR A 167 -7.92 -14.55 -10.22
C TYR A 167 -9.09 -13.66 -9.78
N LEU A 168 -8.77 -12.48 -9.25
CA LEU A 168 -9.75 -11.47 -8.83
C LEU A 168 -9.57 -10.19 -9.65
N GLU A 169 -10.68 -9.68 -10.16
CA GLU A 169 -10.80 -8.38 -10.81
C GLU A 169 -12.12 -7.75 -10.35
N ASP A 170 -12.05 -6.85 -9.38
CA ASP A 170 -13.20 -6.21 -8.72
C ASP A 170 -14.21 -7.22 -8.14
N THR A 171 -13.68 -8.28 -7.52
CA THR A 171 -14.46 -9.41 -6.99
C THR A 171 -13.89 -9.91 -5.67
N SER A 172 -14.72 -10.66 -4.92
CA SER A 172 -14.34 -11.31 -3.67
C SER A 172 -14.28 -12.83 -3.79
N VAL A 173 -13.45 -13.44 -2.96
CA VAL A 173 -13.43 -14.88 -2.69
C VAL A 173 -13.30 -15.13 -1.18
N GLU A 174 -13.91 -16.21 -0.69
CA GLU A 174 -13.65 -16.71 0.65
C GLU A 174 -12.61 -17.84 0.62
N VAL A 175 -11.50 -17.67 1.35
CA VAL A 175 -10.41 -18.63 1.41
C VAL A 175 -10.00 -18.81 2.88
N GLN A 176 -10.01 -20.05 3.37
CA GLN A 176 -9.70 -20.35 4.78
C GLN A 176 -10.55 -19.54 5.79
N GLY A 177 -11.76 -19.14 5.40
CA GLY A 177 -12.70 -18.33 6.20
C GLY A 177 -12.49 -16.81 6.09
N TYR A 178 -11.42 -16.33 5.45
CA TYR A 178 -11.17 -14.90 5.19
C TYR A 178 -11.82 -14.48 3.88
N ARG A 179 -12.41 -13.28 3.87
CA ARG A 179 -12.95 -12.63 2.67
C ARG A 179 -11.88 -11.76 2.07
N ILE A 180 -11.49 -12.11 0.85
CA ILE A 180 -10.42 -11.45 0.09
C ILE A 180 -11.07 -10.74 -1.08
N TYR A 181 -10.94 -9.41 -1.14
CA TYR A 181 -11.35 -8.62 -2.30
C TYR A 181 -10.12 -8.22 -3.10
N GLY A 182 -10.18 -8.36 -4.43
CA GLY A 182 -9.07 -8.05 -5.32
C GLY A 182 -9.45 -7.06 -6.41
N SER A 183 -8.59 -6.07 -6.66
CA SER A 183 -8.79 -5.08 -7.73
C SER A 183 -7.46 -4.62 -8.34
N PRO A 184 -7.31 -4.58 -9.67
CA PRO A 184 -6.05 -4.26 -10.33
C PRO A 184 -5.79 -2.75 -10.50
N TRP A 185 -6.80 -1.91 -10.24
CA TRP A 185 -6.76 -0.49 -10.58
C TRP A 185 -5.71 0.30 -9.78
N GLN A 186 -5.23 1.38 -10.39
CA GLN A 186 -4.27 2.29 -9.77
C GLN A 186 -4.33 3.70 -10.37
N PRO A 187 -3.74 4.70 -9.69
CA PRO A 187 -3.58 6.02 -10.27
C PRO A 187 -2.80 6.01 -11.58
N ASP A 188 -3.26 6.79 -12.56
CA ASP A 188 -2.63 6.87 -13.88
C ASP A 188 -1.11 7.09 -13.83
N PHE A 189 -0.41 6.21 -14.54
CA PHE A 189 1.04 6.15 -14.66
C PHE A 189 1.45 5.59 -16.03
N ASN A 190 2.19 6.37 -16.81
CA ASN A 190 2.85 5.95 -18.07
C ASN A 190 1.93 5.24 -19.11
N ASP A 191 0.63 5.54 -19.10
CA ASP A 191 -0.38 4.98 -20.00
C ASP A 191 -0.33 3.44 -20.04
N TRP A 192 -0.23 2.79 -18.89
CA TRP A 192 -0.33 1.34 -18.80
C TRP A 192 -1.78 0.88 -18.58
N ALA A 193 -1.98 -0.44 -18.54
CA ALA A 193 -3.25 -1.04 -18.17
C ALA A 193 -3.63 -0.70 -16.71
N PHE A 194 -4.92 -0.78 -16.43
CA PHE A 194 -5.57 -0.58 -15.15
C PHE A 194 -5.30 0.80 -14.51
N ASN A 195 -5.05 1.80 -15.35
CA ASN A 195 -4.94 3.19 -14.93
C ASN A 195 -6.30 3.87 -14.87
N LEU A 196 -6.55 4.58 -13.78
CA LEU A 196 -7.64 5.55 -13.65
C LEU A 196 -7.11 6.92 -13.20
N PRO A 197 -7.73 8.02 -13.64
CA PRO A 197 -7.39 9.33 -13.11
C PRO A 197 -7.75 9.42 -11.62
N ARG A 198 -6.88 10.09 -10.85
CA ARG A 198 -7.14 10.40 -9.43
C ARG A 198 -8.43 11.20 -9.26
N GLY A 199 -9.05 11.07 -8.09
CA GLY A 199 -10.34 11.69 -7.79
C GLY A 199 -11.50 10.78 -8.18
N GLU A 200 -12.53 11.34 -8.84
CA GLU A 200 -13.85 10.71 -8.98
C GLU A 200 -13.82 9.28 -9.55
N ALA A 201 -12.94 8.98 -10.52
CA ALA A 201 -12.88 7.65 -11.12
C ALA A 201 -12.36 6.59 -10.13
N LEU A 202 -11.25 6.88 -9.44
CA LEU A 202 -10.71 6.01 -8.40
C LEU A 202 -11.64 5.93 -7.19
N GLN A 203 -12.27 7.04 -6.77
CA GLN A 203 -13.27 7.01 -5.71
C GLN A 203 -14.43 6.05 -6.01
N LYS A 204 -14.95 6.05 -7.24
CA LYS A 204 -15.99 5.11 -7.67
C LYS A 204 -15.52 3.66 -7.63
N CYS A 205 -14.28 3.41 -8.06
CA CYS A 205 -13.66 2.09 -7.96
C CYS A 205 -13.60 1.62 -6.50
N TRP A 206 -13.05 2.44 -5.60
CA TRP A 206 -12.87 2.09 -4.19
C TRP A 206 -14.16 2.10 -3.37
N ALA A 207 -15.23 2.73 -3.86
CA ALA A 207 -16.57 2.61 -3.29
C ALA A 207 -17.12 1.18 -3.43
N ALA A 208 -16.70 0.41 -4.45
CA ALA A 208 -17.18 -0.95 -4.69
C ALA A 208 -16.60 -1.99 -3.71
N ILE A 209 -15.54 -1.66 -2.97
CA ILE A 209 -14.94 -2.57 -1.98
C ILE A 209 -16.00 -2.93 -0.91
N PRO A 210 -16.30 -4.22 -0.71
CA PRO A 210 -17.25 -4.67 0.31
C PRO A 210 -16.81 -4.29 1.73
N SER A 211 -17.77 -3.96 2.59
CA SER A 211 -17.51 -3.57 3.98
C SER A 211 -17.01 -4.71 4.87
N ASP A 212 -17.18 -5.96 4.44
CA ASP A 212 -16.80 -7.17 5.18
C ASP A 212 -15.48 -7.79 4.67
N THR A 213 -14.66 -7.00 3.97
CA THR A 213 -13.35 -7.38 3.46
C THR A 213 -12.35 -7.55 4.61
N ASP A 214 -11.78 -8.74 4.77
CA ASP A 214 -10.70 -8.99 5.75
C ASP A 214 -9.32 -8.67 5.16
N ILE A 215 -9.15 -9.00 3.87
CA ILE A 215 -7.89 -8.80 3.14
C ILE A 215 -8.20 -8.11 1.81
N LEU A 216 -7.63 -6.94 1.61
CA LEU A 216 -7.68 -6.24 0.33
C LEU A 216 -6.39 -6.50 -0.45
N VAL A 217 -6.50 -6.94 -1.70
CA VAL A 217 -5.37 -7.06 -2.62
C VAL A 217 -5.56 -6.05 -3.75
N VAL A 218 -4.68 -5.06 -3.82
CA VAL A 218 -4.71 -4.00 -4.85
C VAL A 218 -3.31 -3.75 -5.38
N HIS A 219 -3.15 -3.40 -6.65
CA HIS A 219 -1.81 -3.35 -7.22
C HIS A 219 -1.00 -2.16 -6.67
N GLY A 220 -1.55 -0.94 -6.73
CA GLY A 220 -0.92 0.27 -6.20
C GLY A 220 -1.19 0.53 -4.71
N PRO A 221 -0.22 1.08 -3.95
CA PRO A 221 -0.38 1.32 -2.51
C PRO A 221 -1.23 2.56 -2.15
N PRO A 222 -1.85 2.60 -0.96
CA PRO A 222 -2.51 3.80 -0.44
C PRO A 222 -1.50 4.88 -0.04
N ALA A 223 -1.94 6.14 -0.01
CA ALA A 223 -1.08 7.27 0.33
C ALA A 223 -0.47 7.14 1.74
N GLY A 224 0.83 7.40 1.87
CA GLY A 224 1.53 7.44 3.15
C GLY A 224 2.02 6.10 3.70
N TYR A 225 1.58 4.97 3.13
CA TYR A 225 1.97 3.63 3.56
C TYR A 225 2.59 2.88 2.39
N VAL A 226 3.82 2.39 2.58
CA VAL A 226 4.56 1.56 1.60
C VAL A 226 4.56 2.12 0.16
N ASP A 227 4.49 3.44 0.02
CA ASP A 227 4.22 4.16 -1.24
C ASP A 227 5.38 5.04 -1.72
N ILE A 228 6.60 4.68 -1.33
CA ILE A 228 7.82 5.46 -1.58
C ILE A 228 8.35 5.17 -2.98
N THR A 229 8.80 6.21 -3.67
CA THR A 229 9.51 6.16 -4.95
C THR A 229 10.77 7.05 -4.89
N PRO A 230 11.68 6.99 -5.88
CA PRO A 230 12.86 7.88 -5.92
C PRO A 230 12.51 9.38 -5.90
N VAL A 231 11.31 9.75 -6.35
CA VAL A 231 10.85 11.14 -6.50
C VAL A 231 9.79 11.53 -5.49
N GLY A 232 9.65 10.76 -4.40
CA GLY A 232 8.70 11.01 -3.32
C GLY A 232 7.56 9.98 -3.28
N ARG A 233 6.49 10.32 -2.56
CA ARG A 233 5.37 9.40 -2.34
C ARG A 233 4.35 9.47 -3.48
N LYS A 234 3.78 8.32 -3.85
CA LYS A 234 2.85 8.19 -4.99
C LYS A 234 1.57 7.41 -4.65
N GLY A 235 1.32 7.07 -3.40
CA GLY A 235 0.14 6.30 -3.04
C GLY A 235 -1.18 7.02 -3.30
N ASP A 236 -2.27 6.28 -3.29
CA ASP A 236 -3.60 6.81 -3.54
C ASP A 236 -4.33 7.26 -2.26
N VAL A 237 -4.72 8.53 -2.22
CA VAL A 237 -5.44 9.13 -1.09
C VAL A 237 -6.88 8.63 -1.00
N ASP A 238 -7.52 8.35 -2.14
CA ASP A 238 -8.90 7.86 -2.18
C ASP A 238 -8.96 6.40 -1.71
N LEU A 239 -7.94 5.60 -2.06
CA LEU A 239 -7.76 4.24 -1.56
C LEU A 239 -7.53 4.21 -0.04
N LEU A 240 -6.67 5.10 0.48
CA LEU A 240 -6.44 5.20 1.93
C LEU A 240 -7.76 5.47 2.68
N ALA A 241 -8.55 6.44 2.20
CA ALA A 241 -9.84 6.76 2.79
C ALA A 241 -10.79 5.55 2.75
N ALA A 242 -10.83 4.81 1.63
CA ALA A 242 -11.65 3.62 1.49
C ALA A 242 -11.27 2.50 2.46
N ILE A 243 -9.97 2.30 2.69
CA ILE A 243 -9.43 1.33 3.65
C ILE A 243 -9.81 1.71 5.09
N GLN A 244 -9.53 2.95 5.48
CA GLN A 244 -9.76 3.43 6.84
C GLN A 244 -11.25 3.46 7.21
N ASN A 245 -12.11 3.89 6.28
CA ASN A 245 -13.57 3.90 6.49
C ASN A 245 -14.16 2.50 6.70
N ARG A 246 -13.45 1.45 6.30
CA ARG A 246 -13.87 0.05 6.45
C ARG A 246 -13.05 -0.71 7.49
N SER A 247 -12.01 -0.08 8.05
CA SER A 247 -11.07 -0.72 8.98
C SER A 247 -10.55 -2.06 8.46
N ILE A 248 -10.16 -2.12 7.18
CA ILE A 248 -9.70 -3.36 6.54
C ILE A 248 -8.44 -3.87 7.26
N PRO A 249 -8.43 -5.08 7.84
CA PRO A 249 -7.30 -5.55 8.65
C PRO A 249 -5.97 -5.69 7.89
N VAL A 250 -6.01 -6.14 6.63
CA VAL A 250 -4.80 -6.35 5.82
C VAL A 250 -4.98 -5.79 4.42
N VAL A 251 -3.98 -5.06 3.94
CA VAL A 251 -3.91 -4.55 2.57
C VAL A 251 -2.60 -4.99 1.94
N VAL A 252 -2.66 -5.77 0.85
CA VAL A 252 -1.50 -6.29 0.12
C VAL A 252 -1.39 -5.60 -1.23
N THR A 253 -0.20 -5.08 -1.50
CA THR A 253 0.11 -4.21 -2.64
C THR A 253 1.46 -4.54 -3.26
N GLY A 254 1.79 -3.84 -4.34
CA GLY A 254 3.08 -3.90 -5.02
C GLY A 254 3.37 -2.58 -5.73
N HIS A 255 3.67 -2.64 -7.03
CA HIS A 255 3.81 -1.54 -8.00
C HIS A 255 5.00 -0.59 -7.75
N LEU A 256 5.14 -0.06 -6.53
CA LEU A 256 6.21 0.83 -6.14
C LEU A 256 7.31 0.00 -5.49
N HIS A 257 8.30 -0.45 -6.27
CA HIS A 257 9.30 -1.43 -5.83
C HIS A 257 10.16 -0.93 -4.66
N MET A 258 10.46 0.37 -4.59
CA MET A 258 11.12 0.98 -3.42
C MET A 258 10.29 0.96 -2.13
N GLY A 259 8.97 0.76 -2.25
CA GLY A 259 8.04 0.71 -1.13
C GLY A 259 7.97 -0.63 -0.42
N HIS A 260 8.68 -1.66 -0.90
CA HIS A 260 8.66 -3.00 -0.32
C HIS A 260 8.87 -3.02 1.18
N GLY A 261 8.08 -3.86 1.83
CA GLY A 261 8.05 -4.01 3.27
C GLY A 261 6.64 -3.86 3.80
N THR A 262 6.55 -3.45 5.06
CA THR A 262 5.30 -3.36 5.80
C THR A 262 5.19 -2.06 6.57
N ALA A 263 3.97 -1.58 6.75
CA ALA A 263 3.63 -0.50 7.67
C ALA A 263 2.30 -0.80 8.34
N THR A 264 1.95 -0.08 9.40
CA THR A 264 0.64 -0.18 10.03
C THR A 264 0.19 1.18 10.56
N ASP A 265 -1.11 1.38 10.64
CA ASP A 265 -1.74 2.52 11.31
C ASP A 265 -2.31 2.16 12.71
N GLY A 266 -1.97 0.97 13.21
CA GLY A 266 -2.49 0.40 14.45
C GLY A 266 -3.75 -0.46 14.25
N THR A 267 -4.42 -0.34 13.11
CA THR A 267 -5.61 -1.15 12.74
C THR A 267 -5.34 -2.02 11.51
N THR A 268 -4.73 -1.45 10.49
CA THR A 268 -4.48 -2.08 9.19
C THR A 268 -3.00 -2.43 9.06
N LEU A 269 -2.69 -3.68 8.71
CA LEU A 269 -1.38 -4.04 8.19
C LEU A 269 -1.32 -3.73 6.69
N PHE A 270 -0.45 -2.80 6.31
CA PHE A 270 -0.12 -2.50 4.92
C PHE A 270 1.12 -3.28 4.50
N VAL A 271 1.01 -4.02 3.41
CA VAL A 271 2.06 -4.85 2.83
C VAL A 271 2.33 -4.35 1.41
N ASN A 272 3.58 -4.06 1.09
CA ASN A 272 4.05 -3.98 -0.29
C ASN A 272 4.98 -5.17 -0.52
N ALA A 273 4.54 -6.06 -1.40
CA ALA A 273 5.14 -7.35 -1.67
C ALA A 273 5.89 -7.37 -3.01
N ALA A 274 6.30 -6.20 -3.54
CA ALA A 274 7.10 -6.13 -4.76
C ALA A 274 8.31 -7.07 -4.66
N THR A 275 8.47 -7.97 -5.63
CA THR A 275 9.54 -8.98 -5.60
C THR A 275 10.79 -8.44 -6.30
N CYS A 276 10.57 -7.70 -7.39
CA CYS A 276 11.62 -7.03 -8.13
C CYS A 276 12.05 -5.73 -7.44
N THR A 277 13.35 -5.43 -7.49
CA THR A 277 13.86 -4.07 -7.25
C THR A 277 13.54 -3.15 -8.44
N GLU A 278 13.87 -1.87 -8.34
CA GLU A 278 13.75 -0.91 -9.45
C GLU A 278 14.56 -1.36 -10.70
N GLU A 279 15.63 -2.13 -10.51
CA GLU A 279 16.44 -2.74 -11.58
C GLU A 279 15.87 -4.08 -12.10
N TYR A 280 14.65 -4.45 -11.69
CA TYR A 280 14.00 -5.72 -12.03
C TYR A 280 14.77 -6.95 -11.55
N ALA A 281 15.54 -6.85 -10.47
CA ALA A 281 16.14 -8.00 -9.82
C ALA A 281 15.14 -8.64 -8.83
N PRO A 282 14.71 -9.91 -9.00
CA PRO A 282 13.66 -10.54 -8.19
C PRO A 282 14.19 -11.04 -6.83
N ILE A 283 14.84 -10.15 -6.08
CA ILE A 283 15.63 -10.48 -4.89
C ILE A 283 15.02 -9.94 -3.60
N GLN A 284 13.92 -9.18 -3.67
CA GLN A 284 13.26 -8.73 -2.46
C GLN A 284 12.55 -9.92 -1.79
N PRO A 285 12.68 -10.09 -0.47
CA PRO A 285 12.11 -11.23 0.23
C PRO A 285 10.57 -11.18 0.23
N PRO A 286 9.88 -12.33 0.25
CA PRO A 286 8.43 -12.36 0.37
C PRO A 286 8.02 -11.78 1.73
N ILE A 287 6.85 -11.14 1.77
CA ILE A 287 6.25 -10.73 3.03
C ILE A 287 5.37 -11.87 3.56
N VAL A 288 5.66 -12.29 4.79
CA VAL A 288 4.98 -13.42 5.43
C VAL A 288 4.27 -12.94 6.68
N PHE A 289 3.00 -13.28 6.81
CA PHE A 289 2.23 -13.02 8.01
C PHE A 289 1.29 -14.19 8.32
N ASP A 290 0.99 -14.36 9.60
CA ASP A 290 -0.03 -15.29 10.06
C ASP A 290 -1.24 -14.50 10.57
N LEU A 291 -2.44 -14.98 10.26
CA LEU A 291 -3.69 -14.44 10.77
C LEU A 291 -4.37 -15.43 11.73
N ALA A 292 -4.90 -14.89 12.82
CA ALA A 292 -5.85 -15.59 13.68
C ALA A 292 -7.11 -15.94 12.90
N PRO A 293 -7.86 -16.99 13.30
CA PRO A 293 -9.12 -17.37 12.65
C PRO A 293 -10.01 -16.15 12.34
N ALA A 294 -10.63 -16.11 11.16
CA ALA A 294 -11.36 -14.93 10.68
C ALA A 294 -12.43 -14.41 11.67
N ALA A 295 -13.06 -15.30 12.46
CA ALA A 295 -14.01 -14.89 13.50
C ALA A 295 -13.35 -14.13 14.67
N GLU A 296 -12.09 -14.38 14.98
CA GLU A 296 -11.29 -13.62 15.96
C GLU A 296 -10.79 -12.31 15.34
N LEU A 297 -10.28 -12.35 14.11
CA LEU A 297 -9.85 -11.16 13.37
C LEU A 297 -10.95 -10.10 13.28
N ARG A 298 -12.20 -10.50 13.01
CA ARG A 298 -13.35 -9.59 12.89
C ARG A 298 -13.88 -9.06 14.23
N ARG A 299 -13.43 -9.64 15.36
CA ARG A 299 -13.86 -9.23 16.72
C ARG A 299 -12.87 -8.31 17.41
N SER A 300 -11.63 -8.19 16.91
CA SER A 300 -10.66 -7.27 17.52
C SER A 300 -11.16 -5.84 17.38
N GLU A 301 -11.33 -5.15 18.49
CA GLU A 301 -11.54 -3.71 18.46
C GLU A 301 -10.29 -3.02 17.90
N PRO A 302 -10.44 -1.93 17.13
CA PRO A 302 -9.30 -1.16 16.66
C PRO A 302 -8.45 -0.74 17.87
N ALA A 303 -7.12 -0.87 17.74
CA ALA A 303 -6.21 -0.42 18.78
C ALA A 303 -6.52 1.05 19.10
N LEU A 304 -6.78 1.36 20.37
CA LEU A 304 -6.89 2.75 20.79
C LEU A 304 -5.59 3.46 20.38
N PRO A 305 -5.66 4.67 19.80
CA PRO A 305 -4.46 5.43 19.56
C PRO A 305 -3.71 5.53 20.89
N VAL A 306 -2.44 5.15 20.89
CA VAL A 306 -1.55 5.44 22.01
C VAL A 306 -1.69 6.94 22.23
N GLN A 307 -2.31 7.32 23.35
CA GLN A 307 -2.24 8.70 23.78
C GLN A 307 -0.75 8.98 23.91
N ASP A 308 -0.24 9.93 23.13
CA ASP A 308 1.03 10.57 23.46
C ASP A 308 0.81 11.23 24.82
N ASP A 309 1.00 10.45 25.88
CA ASP A 309 1.33 10.96 27.19
C ASP A 309 2.70 11.60 27.02
N ASP A 310 2.68 12.88 26.65
CA ASP A 310 3.38 13.97 27.33
C ASP A 310 3.84 15.07 26.35
N LEU A 311 2.89 15.87 25.89
CA LEU A 311 3.11 17.31 25.73
C LEU A 311 1.82 18.03 26.14
N SER A 312 1.53 18.03 27.45
CA SER A 312 0.55 18.97 27.98
C SER A 312 0.99 20.40 27.62
N VAL A 313 0.02 21.29 27.42
CA VAL A 313 0.27 22.71 27.14
C VAL A 313 1.21 23.34 28.19
N GLU A 314 1.18 22.82 29.42
CA GLU A 314 2.07 23.21 30.53
C GLU A 314 3.55 22.85 30.28
N HIS A 315 3.83 21.74 29.59
CA HIS A 315 5.20 21.32 29.24
C HIS A 315 5.82 22.25 28.18
N LEU A 316 5.02 22.71 27.23
CA LEU A 316 5.43 23.68 26.20
C LEU A 316 5.65 25.09 26.80
N GLU A 317 4.81 25.50 27.75
CA GLU A 317 5.00 26.77 28.47
C GLU A 317 6.27 26.77 29.32
N HIS A 318 6.61 25.65 29.98
CA HIS A 318 7.82 25.52 30.77
C HIS A 318 9.10 25.53 29.89
N LEU A 319 9.07 24.90 28.71
CA LEU A 319 10.17 24.95 27.74
C LEU A 319 10.37 26.35 27.15
N LEU A 320 9.29 27.09 26.85
CA LEU A 320 9.35 28.48 26.40
C LEU A 320 9.92 29.42 27.48
N LEU A 321 9.59 29.21 28.76
CA LEU A 321 10.16 29.96 29.88
C LEU A 321 11.66 29.68 30.09
N LEU A 322 12.10 28.44 29.89
CA LEU A 322 13.51 28.06 29.97
C LEU A 322 14.34 28.65 28.83
N MET A 323 13.79 28.75 27.62
CA MET A 323 14.45 29.40 26.48
C MET A 323 14.49 30.93 26.63
N ALA A 324 13.48 31.56 27.22
CA ALA A 324 13.48 32.99 27.53
C ALA A 324 14.55 33.38 28.57
N LYS A 325 14.85 32.52 29.55
CA LYS A 325 15.89 32.77 30.56
C LYS A 325 17.32 32.57 30.05
N LYS A 326 17.54 31.81 28.98
CA LYS A 326 18.88 31.64 28.36
C LYS A 326 19.28 32.78 27.41
N GLY A 327 18.37 33.71 27.10
CA GLY A 327 18.61 34.85 26.21
C GLY A 327 19.05 36.16 26.87
N GLN A 328 19.17 36.23 28.20
CA GLN A 328 19.54 37.46 28.92
C GLN A 328 20.94 37.41 29.56
N GLY A 329 21.82 36.55 29.06
CA GLY A 329 23.20 36.41 29.53
C GLY A 329 24.24 36.65 28.44
N ARG A 330 24.22 37.83 27.80
CA ARG A 330 25.37 38.49 27.18
C ARG A 330 25.17 40.00 27.22
#